data_AF-A0A537CHN7-F1
#
_entry.id   AF-A0A537CHN7-F1
#
_cell.length_a   1.000
_cell.length_b   1.000
_cell.length_c   1.000
_cell.angle_alpha   90.00
_cell.angle_beta   90.00
_cell.angle_gamma   90.00
#
_symmetry.space_group_name_H-M   'P 1'
#
loop_
_entity.id
_entity.type
_entity.pdbx_description
1 polymer ?
#
loop_
_entity_poly.entity_id
_entity_poly.type
_entity_poly.pdbx_seq_one_letter_code
_entity_poly.pdbx_strand_id
1 'polypeptide(L)'
;MFELAWERWITGEDYRTISRTVKQTGEEYYGRTFSNLALSDLLFNQTVRFSRAIDIHVARRYSKVIANSKFLSRFLKRIYKMDDEPAVVYPGPDPILEDLSSKDFADESDYMLAVGPLIPLKNVDGMI
;
A
#
# COMPACT_ATOMS: atom_id res chain seq x y z
N MET A 1 -16.89 -1.66 -11.07
CA MET A 1 -16.07 -2.28 -10.00
C MET A 1 -14.71 -1.61 -10.09
N PHE A 2 -14.30 -0.79 -9.13
CA PHE A 2 -12.97 -0.19 -9.16
C PHE A 2 -11.94 -1.32 -8.93
N GLU A 3 -11.29 -1.78 -9.99
CA GLU A 3 -10.03 -2.52 -9.86
C GLU A 3 -9.03 -1.53 -9.31
N LEU A 4 -8.61 -1.71 -8.06
CA LEU A 4 -7.64 -0.80 -7.50
C LEU A 4 -6.25 -1.20 -7.97
N ALA A 5 -5.51 -0.22 -8.49
CA ALA A 5 -4.17 -0.42 -9.01
C ALA A 5 -3.24 -1.16 -8.03
N TRP A 6 -3.41 -1.05 -6.71
CA TRP A 6 -2.58 -1.74 -5.70
C TRP A 6 -2.82 -3.25 -5.57
N GLU A 7 -3.97 -3.76 -6.01
CA GLU A 7 -4.23 -5.21 -6.00
C GLU A 7 -3.17 -5.91 -6.84
N ARG A 8 -2.81 -5.31 -7.99
CA ARG A 8 -1.72 -5.76 -8.87
C ARG A 8 -0.36 -5.79 -8.14
N TRP A 9 -0.11 -4.92 -7.18
CA TRP A 9 1.19 -4.81 -6.52
C TRP A 9 1.38 -5.89 -5.46
N ILE A 10 0.31 -6.22 -4.74
CA ILE A 10 0.27 -7.35 -3.79
C ILE A 10 0.15 -8.69 -4.54
N THR A 11 -0.54 -8.70 -5.69
CA THR A 11 -0.62 -9.87 -6.60
C THR A 11 0.56 -9.98 -7.59
N GLY A 12 1.56 -9.10 -7.48
CA GLY A 12 2.88 -9.23 -8.11
C GLY A 12 2.95 -8.85 -9.58
N GLU A 13 1.97 -8.10 -10.07
CA GLU A 13 2.06 -7.37 -11.32
C GLU A 13 2.72 -6.00 -11.13
N ASP A 14 4.00 -6.01 -11.51
CA ASP A 14 4.78 -4.96 -12.14
C ASP A 14 5.17 -3.69 -11.35
N TYR A 15 6.30 -3.79 -10.64
CA TYR A 15 7.06 -2.69 -10.04
C TYR A 15 7.62 -1.68 -11.06
N ARG A 16 7.52 -1.92 -12.39
CA ARG A 16 8.14 -1.05 -13.41
C ARG A 16 7.62 0.39 -13.37
N THR A 17 6.45 0.62 -12.80
CA THR A 17 5.88 1.96 -12.57
C THR A 17 6.61 2.76 -11.47
N ILE A 18 7.35 2.12 -10.56
CA ILE A 18 8.23 2.77 -9.55
C ILE A 18 9.72 2.40 -9.73
N SER A 19 10.06 1.77 -10.86
CA SER A 19 11.41 1.24 -11.13
C SER A 19 12.53 2.25 -10.93
N ARG A 20 12.28 3.53 -11.22
CA ARG A 20 13.29 4.59 -11.10
C ARG A 20 13.70 4.80 -9.64
N THR A 21 12.73 4.90 -8.73
CA THR A 21 12.98 5.07 -7.29
C THR A 21 13.63 3.81 -6.70
N VAL A 22 13.09 2.64 -7.01
CA VAL A 22 13.59 1.36 -6.48
C VAL A 22 15.02 1.08 -6.94
N LYS A 23 15.31 1.33 -8.22
CA LYS A 23 16.66 1.13 -8.77
C LYS A 23 17.65 2.11 -8.16
N GLN A 24 17.30 3.40 -8.06
CA GLN A 24 18.19 4.40 -7.51
C GLN A 24 18.54 4.12 -6.04
N THR A 25 17.55 3.82 -5.21
CA THR A 25 17.77 3.41 -3.81
C THR A 25 18.56 2.10 -3.73
N GLY A 26 18.22 1.11 -4.57
CA GLY A 26 18.94 -0.16 -4.59
C GLY A 26 20.41 -0.02 -4.94
N GLU A 27 20.73 0.80 -5.94
CA GLU A 27 22.11 1.08 -6.36
C GLU A 27 22.89 1.84 -5.28
N GLU A 28 22.24 2.76 -4.56
CA GLU A 28 22.84 3.55 -3.48
C GLU A 28 23.22 2.70 -2.27
N TYR A 29 22.33 1.81 -1.81
CA TYR A 29 22.55 1.04 -0.57
C TYR A 29 23.21 -0.32 -0.78
N TYR A 30 22.98 -0.97 -1.92
CA TYR A 30 23.43 -2.34 -2.17
C TYR A 30 24.40 -2.46 -3.35
N GLY A 31 24.65 -1.36 -4.05
CA GLY A 31 25.51 -1.32 -5.22
C GLY A 31 24.84 -1.81 -6.50
N ARG A 32 25.39 -1.37 -7.63
CA ARG A 32 24.80 -1.56 -8.96
C ARG A 32 24.60 -3.02 -9.36
N THR A 33 25.56 -3.88 -9.04
CA THR A 33 25.53 -5.29 -9.44
C THR A 33 24.42 -6.06 -8.70
N PHE A 34 24.32 -5.90 -7.38
CA PHE A 34 23.31 -6.58 -6.58
C PHE A 34 21.91 -6.01 -6.83
N SER A 35 21.78 -4.69 -7.00
CA SER A 35 20.51 -4.05 -7.35
C SER A 35 19.96 -4.58 -8.68
N ASN A 36 20.79 -4.64 -9.74
CA ASN A 36 20.35 -5.17 -11.03
C ASN A 36 20.02 -6.67 -10.99
N LEU A 37 20.75 -7.46 -10.19
CA LEU A 37 20.46 -8.88 -10.03
C LEU A 37 19.13 -9.09 -9.28
N ALA A 38 18.93 -8.40 -8.16
CA ALA A 38 17.70 -8.47 -7.38
C ALA A 38 16.47 -7.97 -8.15
N LEU A 39 16.66 -6.95 -8.98
CA LEU A 39 15.64 -6.39 -9.87
C LEU A 39 15.56 -7.10 -11.22
N SER A 40 16.27 -8.21 -11.42
CA SER A 40 16.07 -9.04 -12.61
C SER A 40 14.66 -9.63 -12.57
N ASP A 41 14.00 -9.68 -13.74
CA ASP A 41 12.62 -10.18 -13.85
C ASP A 41 12.47 -11.57 -13.19
N LEU A 42 13.48 -12.43 -13.31
CA LEU A 42 13.43 -13.78 -12.73
C LEU A 42 13.44 -13.75 -11.20
N LEU A 43 14.46 -13.12 -10.59
CA LEU A 43 14.63 -13.14 -9.13
C LEU A 43 13.57 -12.30 -8.43
N PHE A 44 13.19 -11.18 -9.02
CA PHE A 44 12.10 -10.35 -8.53
C PHE A 44 10.79 -11.15 -8.48
N ASN A 45 10.40 -11.76 -9.60
CA ASN A 45 9.16 -12.53 -9.67
C ASN A 45 9.15 -13.73 -8.72
N GLN A 46 10.27 -14.43 -8.59
CA GLN A 46 10.38 -15.54 -7.64
C GLN A 46 10.27 -15.08 -6.19
N THR A 47 10.98 -14.00 -5.83
CA THR A 47 10.95 -13.44 -4.48
C THR A 47 9.54 -12.96 -4.13
N VAL A 48 8.87 -12.25 -5.03
CA VAL A 48 7.49 -11.78 -4.82
C VAL A 48 6.52 -12.95 -4.65
N ARG A 49 6.63 -14.00 -5.48
CA ARG A 49 5.80 -15.21 -5.36
C ARG A 49 6.02 -15.92 -4.02
N PHE A 50 7.28 -16.05 -3.60
CA PHE A 50 7.64 -16.69 -2.35
C PHE A 50 7.15 -15.87 -1.14
N SER A 51 7.43 -14.57 -1.13
CA SER A 51 6.96 -13.65 -0.09
C SER A 51 5.43 -13.67 0.03
N ARG A 52 4.71 -13.69 -1.09
CA ARG A 52 3.24 -13.85 -1.08
C ARG A 52 2.81 -15.17 -0.46
N ALA A 53 3.44 -16.28 -0.83
CA ALA A 53 3.08 -17.58 -0.28
C ALA A 53 3.28 -17.62 1.23
N ILE A 54 4.39 -17.07 1.74
CA ILE A 54 4.62 -16.90 3.17
C ILE A 54 3.56 -16.01 3.79
N ASP A 55 3.32 -14.84 3.22
CA ASP A 55 2.41 -13.85 3.80
C ASP A 55 0.98 -14.38 3.90
N ILE A 56 0.48 -15.03 2.84
CA ILE A 56 -0.83 -15.71 2.86
C ILE A 56 -0.87 -16.81 3.93
N HIS A 57 0.16 -17.65 3.97
CA HIS A 57 0.23 -18.77 4.90
C HIS A 57 0.28 -18.33 6.36
N VAL A 58 1.06 -17.28 6.65
CA VAL A 58 1.21 -16.72 7.99
C VAL A 58 -0.07 -16.00 8.40
N ALA A 59 -0.65 -15.18 7.53
CA ALA A 59 -1.89 -14.47 7.80
C ALA A 59 -3.05 -15.41 8.17
N ARG A 60 -3.18 -16.55 7.49
CA ARG A 60 -4.22 -17.57 7.76
C ARG A 60 -4.03 -18.31 9.09
N ARG A 61 -2.83 -18.26 9.68
CA ARG A 61 -2.53 -18.92 10.96
C ARG A 61 -2.83 -18.07 12.18
N TYR A 62 -3.05 -16.77 12.00
CA TYR A 62 -3.50 -15.95 13.11
C TYR A 62 -4.90 -16.36 13.55
N SER A 63 -5.09 -16.48 14.86
CA SER A 63 -6.40 -16.77 15.45
C SER A 63 -7.43 -15.67 15.19
N LYS A 64 -6.96 -14.43 14.96
CA LYS A 64 -7.81 -13.28 14.69
C LYS A 64 -7.09 -12.31 13.77
N VAL A 65 -7.78 -11.93 12.69
CA VAL A 65 -7.37 -10.86 11.78
C VAL A 65 -8.40 -9.74 11.87
N ILE A 66 -7.93 -8.51 11.96
CA ILE A 66 -8.77 -7.30 12.03
C ILE A 66 -8.41 -6.40 10.86
N ALA A 67 -9.43 -5.96 10.12
CA ALA A 67 -9.30 -4.99 9.06
C ALA A 67 -9.62 -3.58 9.57
N ASN A 68 -8.91 -2.57 9.07
CA ASN A 68 -9.14 -1.17 9.43
C ASN A 68 -10.32 -0.52 8.69
N SER A 69 -10.93 -1.24 7.74
CA SER A 69 -12.05 -0.78 6.93
C SER A 69 -12.79 -1.97 6.31
N LYS A 70 -14.07 -1.76 5.95
CA LYS A 70 -14.85 -2.75 5.17
C LYS A 70 -14.19 -3.09 3.84
N PHE A 71 -13.56 -2.10 3.22
CA PHE A 71 -12.84 -2.29 1.97
C PHE A 71 -11.67 -3.26 2.16
N LEU A 72 -10.81 -3.03 3.17
CA LEU A 72 -9.69 -3.91 3.46
C LEU A 72 -10.16 -5.31 3.88
N SER A 73 -11.26 -5.42 4.61
CA SER A 73 -11.78 -6.73 5.03
C SER A 73 -12.14 -7.63 3.85
N ARG A 74 -12.91 -7.10 2.89
CA ARG A 74 -13.24 -7.81 1.63
C ARG A 74 -11.99 -8.15 0.83
N PHE A 75 -11.02 -7.23 0.80
CA PHE A 75 -9.76 -7.46 0.12
C PHE A 75 -8.98 -8.62 0.74
N LEU A 76 -8.85 -8.65 2.07
CA LEU A 76 -8.16 -9.72 2.80
C LEU A 76 -8.83 -11.07 2.55
N LYS A 77 -10.17 -11.14 2.62
CA LYS A 77 -10.92 -12.36 2.29
C LYS A 77 -10.57 -12.88 0.90
N ARG A 78 -10.57 -12.00 -0.10
CA ARG A 78 -10.29 -12.37 -1.51
C ARG A 78 -8.85 -12.79 -1.72
N ILE A 79 -7.89 -11.97 -1.30
CA ILE A 79 -6.47 -12.17 -1.62
C ILE A 79 -5.81 -13.23 -0.75
N TYR A 80 -6.13 -13.25 0.53
CA TYR A 80 -5.56 -14.20 1.48
C TYR A 80 -6.37 -15.49 1.60
N LYS A 81 -7.47 -15.61 0.85
CA LYS A 81 -8.37 -16.78 0.85
C LYS A 81 -8.76 -17.19 2.27
N MET A 82 -9.17 -16.20 3.06
CA MET A 82 -9.64 -16.42 4.43
C MET A 82 -11.03 -17.05 4.39
N ASP A 83 -11.31 -17.93 5.35
CA ASP A 83 -12.60 -18.64 5.43
C ASP A 83 -13.75 -17.64 5.71
N ASP A 84 -13.50 -16.69 6.61
CA ASP A 84 -14.43 -15.62 6.98
C ASP A 84 -13.93 -14.23 6.58
N GLU A 85 -14.86 -13.27 6.51
CA GLU A 85 -14.52 -11.85 6.33
C GLU A 85 -14.01 -11.28 7.66
N PRO A 86 -12.77 -10.74 7.73
CA PRO A 86 -12.21 -10.18 8.96
C PRO A 86 -13.10 -9.13 9.63
N ALA A 87 -13.10 -9.11 10.96
CA ALA A 87 -13.78 -8.06 11.71
C ALA A 87 -13.18 -6.69 11.39
N VAL A 88 -14.02 -5.65 11.35
CA VAL A 88 -13.59 -4.29 11.03
C VAL A 88 -13.50 -3.45 12.30
N VAL A 89 -12.36 -2.81 12.50
CA VAL A 89 -12.16 -1.79 13.53
C VAL A 89 -11.59 -0.55 12.85
N TYR A 90 -12.40 0.51 12.77
CA TYR A 90 -11.97 1.76 12.16
C TYR A 90 -10.95 2.47 13.05
N PRO A 91 -9.83 2.95 12.50
CA PRO A 91 -8.88 3.74 13.27
C PRO A 91 -9.54 5.07 13.66
N GLY A 92 -9.45 5.43 14.95
CA GLY A 92 -9.86 6.73 15.43
C GLY A 92 -8.82 7.81 15.08
N PRO A 93 -9.23 9.08 14.95
CA PRO A 93 -8.28 10.19 14.84
C PRO A 93 -7.47 10.34 16.14
N ASP A 94 -6.29 10.94 16.03
CA ASP A 94 -5.54 11.37 17.21
C ASP A 94 -6.28 12.56 17.86
N PRO A 95 -6.66 12.49 19.14
CA PRO A 95 -7.38 13.56 19.82
C PRO A 95 -6.67 14.92 19.74
N ILE A 96 -5.33 14.93 19.68
CA ILE A 96 -4.54 16.17 19.56
C ILE A 96 -4.74 16.82 18.18
N LEU A 97 -4.83 16.02 17.12
CA LEU A 97 -5.08 16.51 15.76
C LEU A 97 -6.52 16.98 15.59
N GLU A 98 -7.46 16.33 16.28
CA GLU A 98 -8.87 16.73 16.31
C GLU A 98 -9.03 18.10 16.97
N ASP A 99 -8.35 18.36 18.09
CA ASP A 99 -8.35 19.68 18.75
C ASP A 99 -7.75 20.78 17.85
N LEU A 100 -6.70 20.46 17.09
CA LEU A 100 -6.09 21.41 16.14
C LEU A 100 -7.00 21.71 14.94
N SER A 101 -7.85 20.78 14.53
CA SER A 101 -8.81 20.98 13.43
C SER A 101 -9.98 21.90 13.79
N SER A 102 -10.22 22.13 15.08
CA SER A 102 -11.31 23.00 15.58
C SER A 102 -10.96 24.49 15.58
N LYS A 103 -9.70 24.83 15.29
CA LYS A 103 -9.22 26.20 15.24
C LYS A 103 -9.31 26.70 13.80
N ASP A 104 -10.18 27.68 13.56
CA ASP A 104 -10.24 28.37 12.27
C ASP A 104 -8.95 29.17 12.06
N PHE A 105 -8.12 28.69 11.13
CA PHE A 105 -6.87 29.35 10.75
C PHE A 105 -6.94 30.05 9.39
N ALA A 106 -8.11 30.10 8.74
CA ALA A 106 -8.26 30.64 7.39
C ALA A 106 -9.37 31.72 7.32
N ASP A 107 -9.03 32.87 6.74
CA ASP A 107 -10.04 33.76 6.15
C ASP A 107 -10.66 33.03 4.94
N GLU A 108 -12.00 33.02 4.87
CA GLU A 108 -12.80 32.32 3.86
C GLU A 108 -12.26 32.56 2.43
N SER A 109 -11.57 31.56 1.90
CA SER A 109 -11.13 31.52 0.51
C SER A 109 -11.25 30.09 0.00
N ASP A 110 -11.67 29.92 -1.25
CA ASP A 110 -11.86 28.60 -1.86
C ASP A 110 -10.50 27.96 -2.16
N TYR A 111 -9.95 27.19 -1.21
CA TYR A 111 -8.75 26.40 -1.41
C TYR A 111 -9.06 24.89 -1.46
N MET A 112 -8.39 24.20 -2.37
CA MET A 112 -8.34 22.74 -2.42
C MET A 112 -6.95 22.28 -1.97
N LEU A 113 -6.87 21.59 -0.83
CA LEU A 113 -5.63 21.03 -0.32
C LEU A 113 -5.65 19.50 -0.42
N ALA A 114 -4.69 18.94 -1.13
CA ALA A 114 -4.42 17.50 -1.16
C ALA A 114 -3.08 17.22 -0.48
N VAL A 115 -3.08 16.36 0.54
CA VAL A 115 -1.86 15.94 1.25
C VAL A 115 -1.72 14.43 1.13
N GLY A 116 -0.58 13.97 0.61
CA GLY A 116 -0.29 12.56 0.52
C GLY A 116 1.10 12.26 -0.05
N PRO A 117 1.61 11.03 0.13
CA PRO A 117 2.82 10.61 -0.54
C PRO A 117 2.62 10.64 -2.07
N LEU A 118 3.64 11.07 -2.80
CA LEU A 118 3.66 11.10 -4.27
C LEU A 118 3.83 9.69 -4.83
N ILE A 119 2.77 8.88 -4.70
CA ILE A 119 2.69 7.52 -5.22
C ILE A 119 1.52 7.41 -6.19
N PRO A 120 1.60 6.54 -7.22
CA PRO A 120 0.53 6.38 -8.21
C PRO A 120 -0.86 6.12 -7.59
N LEU A 121 -0.89 5.45 -6.44
CA LEU A 121 -2.12 5.11 -5.70
C LEU A 121 -2.85 6.30 -5.10
N LYS A 122 -2.19 7.45 -4.99
CA LYS A 122 -2.81 8.69 -4.54
C LYS A 122 -3.37 9.53 -5.69
N ASN A 123 -3.23 9.05 -6.93
CA ASN A 123 -3.77 9.67 -8.14
C ASN A 123 -3.42 11.15 -8.27
N VAL A 124 -2.19 11.52 -7.87
CA VAL A 124 -1.72 12.92 -7.92
C VAL A 124 -1.82 13.46 -9.35
N ASP A 125 -1.48 12.64 -10.35
CA ASP A 125 -1.57 13.01 -11.77
C ASP A 125 -2.99 13.32 -12.25
N GLY A 126 -4.02 12.78 -11.58
CA GLY A 126 -5.42 13.08 -11.89
C GLY A 126 -6.02 14.21 -11.05
N MET A 127 -5.25 14.76 -10.11
CA MET A 127 -5.62 15.92 -9.29
C MET A 127 -5.05 17.24 -9.82
N ILE A 128 -4.06 17.17 -10.71
CA ILE A 128 -3.43 18.29 -11.44
C ILE A 128 -4.12 18.44 -12.80
#